data_AF-A0A1J4RDA6-F1
#
_entry.id   AF-A0A1J4RDA6-F1
#
_cell.length_a   1.000
_cell.length_b   1.000
_cell.length_c   1.000
_cell.angle_alpha   90.00
_cell.angle_beta   90.00
_cell.angle_gamma   90.00
#
_symmetry.space_group_name_H-M   'P 1'
#
loop_
_entity.id
_entity.type
_entity.pdbx_description
1 polymer ?
#
loop_
_entity_poly.entity_id
_entity_poly.type
_entity_poly.pdbx_seq_one_letter_code
_entity_poly.pdbx_strand_id
1 'polypeptide(L)' 'MPKSARKILLALSSSSYLKQKEIQRLTGLSIRSVKGSLIFLKERKLVQELVVLEDMRCRVYRVGGGNDER' A
#
# COMPACT_ATOMS: atom_id res chain seq x y z
N MET A 1 -13.91 1.22 -8.05
CA MET A 1 -12.75 0.82 -7.21
C MET A 1 -13.18 -0.34 -6.32
N PRO A 2 -12.45 -1.47 -6.25
CA PRO A 2 -12.81 -2.61 -5.40
C PRO A 2 -12.94 -2.23 -3.92
N LYS A 3 -13.85 -2.87 -3.17
CA LYS A 3 -14.04 -2.62 -1.73
C LYS A 3 -12.75 -2.81 -0.92
N SER A 4 -11.97 -3.85 -1.25
CA SER A 4 -10.68 -4.14 -0.62
C SER A 4 -9.64 -3.04 -0.88
N ALA A 5 -9.52 -2.58 -2.12
CA ALA A 5 -8.63 -1.47 -2.49
C ALA A 5 -9.01 -0.17 -1.77
N ARG A 6 -10.31 0.13 -1.65
CA ARG A 6 -10.79 1.31 -0.90
C ARG A 6 -10.43 1.24 0.58
N LYS A 7 -10.58 0.06 1.22
CA LYS A 7 -10.17 -0.15 2.62
C LYS A 7 -8.67 0.08 2.82
N ILE A 8 -7.83 -0.43 1.92
CA ILE A 8 -6.37 -0.22 1.99
C ILE A 8 -6.02 1.24 1.80
N LEU A 9 -6.65 1.93 0.84
CA LEU A 9 -6.42 3.35 0.61
C LEU A 9 -6.76 4.18 1.86
N LEU A 10 -7.87 3.87 2.53
CA LEU A 10 -8.27 4.50 3.79
C LEU A 10 -7.27 4.22 4.92
N ALA A 11 -6.79 2.97 5.04
CA ALA A 11 -5.78 2.62 6.03
C ALA A 11 -4.47 3.38 5.79
N LEU A 12 -4.06 3.52 4.52
CA LEU A 12 -2.87 4.28 4.14
C LEU A 12 -3.08 5.80 4.25
N SER A 13 -4.29 6.34 4.12
CA SER A 13 -4.50 7.79 4.29
C SER A 13 -4.36 8.23 5.75
N SER A 14 -4.53 7.32 6.69
CA SER A 14 -4.41 7.58 8.13
C SER A 14 -3.00 7.32 8.68
N SER A 15 -2.02 6.99 7.84
CA SER A 15 -0.66 6.63 8.27
C SER A 15 0.37 6.96 7.19
N SER A 16 1.58 7.36 7.58
CA SER A 16 2.61 7.80 6.62
C SER A 16 3.13 6.65 5.75
N TYR A 17 3.46 5.52 6.36
CA TYR A 17 4.02 4.34 5.70
C TYR A 17 3.54 3.08 6.41
N LEU A 18 3.10 2.06 5.68
CA LEU A 18 2.65 0.78 6.26
C LEU A 18 3.24 -0.42 5.51
N LYS A 19 3.62 -1.46 6.24
CA LYS A 19 4.00 -2.77 5.70
C LYS A 19 2.75 -3.60 5.36
N GLN A 20 2.89 -4.62 4.49
CA GLN A 20 1.75 -5.49 4.13
C GLN A 20 1.05 -6.13 5.34
N LYS A 21 1.83 -6.57 6.34
CA LYS A 21 1.28 -7.16 7.58
C LYS A 21 0.48 -6.15 8.40
N GLU A 22 0.88 -4.88 8.39
CA GLU A 22 0.18 -3.83 9.13
C GLU A 22 -1.12 -3.46 8.43
N ILE A 23 -1.10 -3.34 7.10
CA ILE A 23 -2.30 -3.16 6.27
C ILE A 23 -3.27 -4.32 6.50
N GLN A 24 -2.77 -5.55 6.54
CA GLN A 24 -3.58 -6.74 6.83
C GLN A 24 -4.29 -6.62 8.18
N ARG A 25 -3.54 -6.29 9.24
CA ARG A 25 -4.06 -6.11 10.59
C ARG A 25 -5.10 -4.99 10.67
N LEU A 26 -4.85 -3.84 10.04
CA LEU A 26 -5.75 -2.68 10.07
C LEU A 26 -7.03 -2.90 9.26
N THR A 27 -6.94 -3.60 8.13
CA THR A 27 -8.08 -3.77 7.21
C THR A 27 -8.88 -5.05 7.44
N GLY A 28 -8.33 -6.00 8.20
CA GLY A 28 -8.89 -7.34 8.40
C GLY A 28 -8.94 -8.19 7.13
N LEU A 29 -8.24 -7.79 6.07
CA LEU A 29 -8.23 -8.51 4.80
C LEU A 29 -7.25 -9.69 4.84
N SER A 30 -7.48 -10.70 3.98
CA SER A 30 -6.48 -11.75 3.77
C SER A 30 -5.22 -11.17 3.12
N ILE A 31 -4.05 -11.77 3.37
CA ILE A 31 -2.81 -11.32 2.73
C ILE A 31 -2.87 -11.38 1.20
N ARG A 32 -3.61 -12.34 0.63
CA ARG A 32 -3.85 -12.45 -0.82
C ARG A 32 -4.66 -11.24 -1.32
N SER A 33 -5.72 -10.87 -0.62
CA SER A 33 -6.54 -9.70 -0.94
C SER A 33 -5.76 -8.39 -0.81
N VAL A 34 -4.89 -8.29 0.20
CA VAL A 34 -3.98 -7.14 0.38
C VAL A 34 -3.04 -7.01 -0.82
N LYS A 35 -2.34 -8.08 -1.19
CA LYS A 35 -1.43 -8.08 -2.35
C LYS A 35 -2.13 -7.69 -3.65
N GLY A 36 -3.25 -8.34 -3.97
CA GLY A 36 -4.00 -8.03 -5.19
C GLY A 36 -4.51 -6.59 -5.22
N SER A 37 -4.96 -6.08 -4.08
CA SER A 37 -5.44 -4.69 -3.97
C SER A 37 -4.29 -3.69 -4.06
N LEU A 38 -3.12 -3.97 -3.47
CA LEU A 38 -1.93 -3.12 -3.59
C LEU A 38 -1.42 -3.07 -5.03
N ILE A 39 -1.40 -4.19 -5.76
CA ILE A 39 -1.07 -4.23 -7.18
C ILE A 39 -2.02 -3.32 -7.97
N PHE A 40 -3.32 -3.50 -7.80
CA PHE A 40 -4.34 -2.66 -8.44
C PHE A 40 -4.19 -1.16 -8.12
N LEU A 41 -3.86 -0.81 -6.87
CA LEU A 41 -3.66 0.58 -6.45
C LEU A 41 -2.39 1.20 -7.03
N LYS A 42 -1.31 0.42 -7.11
CA LYS A 42 -0.04 0.83 -7.72
C LYS A 42 -0.18 1.07 -9.22
N GLU A 43 -0.84 0.17 -9.93
CA GLU A 43 -1.10 0.31 -11.37
C GLU A 43 -1.88 1.61 -11.69
N ARG A 44 -2.71 2.05 -10.74
CA ARG A 44 -3.46 3.31 -10.84
C ARG A 44 -2.73 4.52 -10.25
N LYS A 45 -1.46 4.38 -9.86
CA LYS A 45 -0.64 5.46 -9.25
C LYS A 45 -1.25 6.07 -7.98
N LEU A 46 -2.10 5.31 -7.27
CA LEU A 46 -2.74 5.77 -6.03
C LEU A 46 -1.91 5.43 -4.77
N VAL A 47 -1.03 4.43 -4.89
CA VAL A 47 -0.14 3.97 -3.82
C VAL A 47 1.25 3.76 -4.39
N GLN A 48 2.26 4.16 -3.62
CA GLN A 48 3.66 3.98 -3.94
C GLN A 48 4.24 2.90 -3.02
N GLU A 49 5.08 2.06 -3.59
CA GLU A 49 5.86 1.07 -2.86
C GLU A 49 7.28 1.61 -2.72
N LEU A 50 7.81 1.57 -1.50
CA LEU A 50 9.14 2.04 -1.17
C LEU A 50 9.94 0.90 -0.54
N VAL A 51 11.23 0.89 -0.80
CA VAL A 51 12.20 -0.03 -0.21
C VAL A 51 12.81 0.66 1.00
N VAL A 52 12.90 -0.05 2.12
CA VAL A 52 13.59 0.46 3.31
C VAL A 52 15.09 0.26 3.09
N LEU A 53 15.90 1.32 3.17
CA LEU A 53 17.34 1.22 2.89
C LEU A 53 18.08 0.33 3.90
N GLU A 54 17.63 0.33 5.15
CA GLU A 54 18.18 -0.50 6.24
C GLU A 54 17.86 -2.00 6.05
N ASP A 55 16.79 -2.31 5.32
CA ASP A 55 16.39 -3.67 4.99
C ASP A 55 15.73 -3.68 3.60
N MET A 56 16.53 -3.94 2.57
CA MET A 56 16.06 -3.96 1.18
C MET A 56 15.02 -5.06 0.90
N ARG A 57 14.86 -6.03 1.81
CA ARG A 57 13.79 -7.05 1.72
C ARG A 57 12.47 -6.50 2.24
N CYS A 58 12.49 -5.42 3.01
CA CYS A 58 11.32 -4.80 3.57
C CYS A 58 10.72 -3.77 2.59
N ARG A 59 9.41 -3.88 2.39
CA ARG A 59 8.65 -2.95 1.55
C ARG A 59 7.56 -2.29 2.36
N VAL A 60 7.45 -0.97 2.21
CA VAL A 60 6.40 -0.14 2.81
C VAL A 60 5.60 0.54 1.72
N TYR A 61 4.36 0.87 2.05
CA TYR A 61 3.40 1.47 1.13
C TYR A 61 2.91 2.79 1.72
N ARG A 62 2.70 3.80 0.86
CA ARG A 62 2.09 5.08 1.23
C ARG A 62 1.07 5.50 0.17
N VAL A 63 0.14 6.38 0.54
CA VAL A 63 -0.72 7.06 -0.45
C VAL A 63 0.15 7.98 -1.31
N GLY A 64 -0.15 8.05 -2.61
CA GLY A 64 0.61 8.85 -3.58
C GLY A 64 1.32 7.96 -4.59
N GLY A 65 1.83 8.56 -5.67
CA GLY A 65 2.36 7.84 -6.82
C GLY A 65 2.17 8.55 -8.17
N GLY A 66 1.56 9.73 -8.17
CA GLY A 66 1.60 10.65 -9.31
C GLY A 66 2.90 11.46 -9.30
N ASN A 67 3.78 11.16 -10.26
CA ASN A 67 4.99 11.87 -10.68
C ASN A 67 5.91 12.39 -9.55
N ASP A 68 6.84 11.54 -9.10
CA ASP A 68 8.19 12.01 -8.82
C ASP A 68 8.93 12.15 -10.16
N GLU A 69 8.61 13.21 -10.92
CA GLU A 69 9.52 13.79 -11.91
C GLU A 69 10.31 14.88 -11.19
N ARG A 70 11.56 14.59 -10.83
CA ARG A 70 12.59 15.61 -10.57
C ARG A 70 13.98 15.03 -10.78
#